data_AF-A0A8J8ADB5-F1
#
_entry.id   AF-A0A8J8ADB5-F1
#
_cell.length_a   1.000
_cell.length_b   1.000
_cell.length_c   1.000
_cell.angle_alpha   90.00
_cell.angle_beta   90.00
_cell.angle_gamma   90.00
#
_symmetry.space_group_name_H-M   'P 1'
#
loop_
_entity.id
_entity.type
_entity.pdbx_description
1 polymer ?
#
loop_
_entity_poly.entity_id
_entity_poly.type
_entity_poly.pdbx_seq_one_letter_code
_entity_poly.pdbx_strand_id
1 'polypeptide(L)'
;MLKWTEEELTYLLTYFVISRDAVEGTQHINADLVPTDPIKITTKEQYWDLQKISMLIGVMESARVFMIETWEFYPANKQRVTKIVPEASTGIGQRWSIMTAQTPDKHLKIAQFASTGAMFMSAFNPIGGLSDVYSVRVWNLIRDYGATTNFDGIVTPYRCKWTLERGEFTVPDDAVIYNQTQGWIAANAGQKAVVKVKVTCDFGEWHNGVKGNIDDLKYYIAFLYTWAYKDGADDPYYDESLGGTAGTLSNILGWQWTNDGYVIYGTYEHPLADDMTAGFYVFYPTLPWELYWAMGELVAKSKEYGIDKTYSFSSGAEGVLWLDLLTKEHVDDLAKVIEKISGISIEDLKKTPTETQSPTETPTGTETQSPTQTESPTQPTTEGGTSTTTYVVVGLVIIVIAGAAWYFTKKK
;
A
#
# COMPACT_ATOMS: atom_id res chain seq x y z
N MET A 1 3.72 -41.98 8.97
CA MET A 1 4.96 -41.19 8.85
C MET A 1 5.31 -41.16 7.38
N LEU A 2 5.30 -39.98 6.76
CA LEU A 2 5.61 -39.82 5.33
C LEU A 2 7.09 -40.21 5.13
N LYS A 3 7.39 -41.06 4.14
CA LYS A 3 8.76 -41.51 3.84
C LYS A 3 9.45 -40.50 2.90
N TRP A 4 9.59 -39.26 3.33
CA TRP A 4 10.20 -38.19 2.54
C TRP A 4 11.53 -37.77 3.15
N THR A 5 12.49 -37.42 2.30
CA THR A 5 13.74 -36.81 2.75
C THR A 5 13.48 -35.39 3.23
N GLU A 6 14.39 -34.84 4.03
CA GLU A 6 14.34 -33.44 4.48
C GLU A 6 14.38 -32.46 3.30
N GLU A 7 15.10 -32.82 2.23
CA GLU A 7 15.19 -32.06 0.98
C GLU A 7 13.86 -32.05 0.21
N GLU A 8 13.21 -33.22 0.07
CA GLU A 8 11.89 -33.36 -0.54
C GLU A 8 10.83 -32.57 0.24
N LEU A 9 10.91 -32.62 1.59
CA LEU A 9 10.07 -31.81 2.46
C LEU A 9 10.30 -30.32 2.21
N THR A 10 11.55 -29.86 2.20
CA THR A 10 11.91 -28.44 2.00
C THR A 10 11.40 -27.90 0.66
N TYR A 11 11.48 -28.69 -0.40
CA TYR A 11 11.01 -28.26 -1.71
C TYR A 11 9.48 -28.26 -1.82
N LEU A 12 8.79 -29.25 -1.24
CA LEU A 12 7.32 -29.23 -1.13
C LEU A 12 6.81 -28.03 -0.33
N LEU A 13 7.55 -27.62 0.69
CA LEU A 13 7.23 -26.45 1.51
C LEU A 13 7.36 -25.13 0.75
N THR A 14 8.22 -25.09 -0.27
CA THR A 14 8.50 -23.87 -1.03
C THR A 14 7.64 -23.78 -2.30
N TYR A 15 7.49 -24.89 -3.03
CA TYR A 15 6.91 -24.88 -4.38
C TYR A 15 5.54 -25.55 -4.48
N PHE A 16 5.06 -26.21 -3.42
CA PHE A 16 3.78 -26.94 -3.33
C PHE A 16 3.58 -28.07 -4.36
N VAL A 17 4.48 -28.19 -5.34
CA VAL A 17 4.56 -29.20 -6.38
C VAL A 17 6.03 -29.57 -6.60
N ILE A 18 6.32 -30.86 -6.73
CA ILE A 18 7.62 -31.37 -7.19
C ILE A 18 7.39 -32.17 -8.47
N SER A 19 8.04 -31.78 -9.56
CA SER A 19 8.15 -32.59 -10.78
C SER A 19 9.61 -32.83 -11.10
N ARG A 20 9.91 -33.96 -11.78
CA ARG A 20 11.28 -34.30 -12.18
C ARG A 20 11.91 -33.19 -13.01
N ASP A 21 11.17 -32.67 -14.00
CA ASP A 21 11.62 -31.59 -14.87
C ASP A 21 11.94 -30.30 -14.10
N ALA A 22 11.20 -29.99 -13.03
CA ALA A 22 11.43 -28.78 -12.25
C ALA A 22 12.66 -28.87 -11.34
N VAL A 23 13.10 -30.08 -10.98
CA VAL A 23 14.26 -30.29 -10.11
C VAL A 23 15.52 -30.72 -10.86
N GLU A 24 15.41 -31.02 -12.16
CA GLU A 24 16.53 -31.41 -13.00
C GLU A 24 17.57 -30.28 -13.08
N GLY A 25 18.82 -30.60 -12.75
CA GLY A 25 19.92 -29.62 -12.73
C GLY A 25 19.93 -28.69 -11.51
N THR A 26 18.98 -28.82 -10.57
CA THR A 26 19.06 -28.11 -9.30
C THR A 26 20.16 -28.71 -8.43
N GLN A 27 20.90 -27.87 -7.71
CA GLN A 27 22.05 -28.32 -6.90
C GLN A 27 21.65 -29.09 -5.64
N HIS A 28 20.38 -29.04 -5.25
CA HIS A 28 19.92 -29.42 -3.91
C HIS A 28 18.87 -30.54 -3.92
N ILE A 29 18.48 -31.05 -5.09
CA ILE A 29 17.51 -32.15 -5.20
C ILE A 29 17.96 -33.14 -6.26
N ASN A 30 18.06 -34.40 -5.87
CA ASN A 30 18.31 -35.47 -6.80
C ASN A 30 17.02 -35.80 -7.59
N ALA A 31 16.99 -35.41 -8.87
CA ALA A 31 15.86 -35.66 -9.77
C ALA A 31 15.50 -37.16 -9.92
N ASP A 32 16.46 -38.06 -9.70
CA ASP A 32 16.23 -39.51 -9.75
C ASP A 32 15.37 -40.01 -8.58
N LEU A 33 15.30 -39.26 -7.48
CA LEU A 33 14.45 -39.57 -6.33
C LEU A 33 13.02 -39.05 -6.50
N VAL A 34 12.81 -38.11 -7.41
CA VAL A 34 11.47 -37.59 -7.69
C VAL A 34 10.69 -38.58 -8.56
N PRO A 35 9.47 -39.00 -8.13
CA PRO A 35 8.62 -39.85 -8.92
C PRO A 35 8.33 -39.27 -10.30
N THR A 36 8.01 -40.14 -11.27
CA THR A 36 7.67 -39.70 -12.63
C THR A 36 6.39 -38.85 -12.64
N ASP A 37 5.43 -39.17 -11.78
CA ASP A 37 4.25 -38.35 -11.57
C ASP A 37 4.56 -37.23 -10.57
N PRO A 38 4.21 -35.96 -10.89
CA PRO A 38 4.46 -34.85 -9.98
C PRO A 38 3.77 -35.04 -8.62
N ILE A 39 4.52 -34.83 -7.54
CA ILE A 39 3.96 -34.77 -6.19
C ILE A 39 3.32 -33.39 -6.02
N LYS A 40 2.05 -33.34 -5.59
CA LYS A 40 1.30 -32.09 -5.39
C LYS A 40 0.59 -32.11 -4.05
N ILE A 41 0.49 -30.95 -3.41
CA ILE A 41 -0.44 -30.76 -2.29
C ILE A 41 -1.85 -30.67 -2.87
N THR A 42 -2.71 -31.63 -2.53
CA THR A 42 -4.08 -31.72 -3.06
C THR A 42 -5.16 -31.58 -2.01
N THR A 43 -4.81 -31.62 -0.71
CA THR A 43 -5.77 -31.43 0.39
C THR A 43 -5.30 -30.41 1.42
N LYS A 44 -6.28 -29.81 2.11
CA LYS A 44 -6.06 -28.88 3.22
C LYS A 44 -5.23 -29.51 4.34
N GLU A 45 -5.49 -30.77 4.65
CA GLU A 45 -4.78 -31.50 5.72
C GLU A 45 -3.31 -31.69 5.36
N GLN A 46 -3.00 -32.08 4.11
CA GLN A 46 -1.62 -32.21 3.62
C GLN A 46 -0.87 -30.89 3.75
N TYR A 47 -1.51 -29.78 3.35
CA TYR A 47 -0.91 -28.45 3.48
C TYR A 47 -0.59 -28.12 4.93
N TRP A 48 -1.56 -28.21 5.84
CA TRP A 48 -1.34 -27.85 7.24
C TRP A 48 -0.39 -28.78 7.97
N ASP A 49 -0.38 -30.07 7.65
CA ASP A 49 0.59 -31.00 8.23
C ASP A 49 2.01 -30.71 7.73
N LEU A 50 2.16 -30.36 6.45
CA LEU A 50 3.43 -29.85 5.92
C LEU A 50 3.86 -28.56 6.64
N GLN A 51 2.98 -27.58 6.80
CA GLN A 51 3.31 -26.34 7.53
C GLN A 51 3.76 -26.62 8.97
N LYS A 52 3.10 -27.55 9.68
CA LYS A 52 3.52 -27.97 11.03
C LYS A 52 4.89 -28.63 11.02
N ILE A 53 5.16 -29.50 10.04
CA ILE A 53 6.48 -30.16 9.89
C ILE A 53 7.55 -29.10 9.60
N SER A 54 7.29 -28.16 8.71
CA SER A 54 8.19 -27.02 8.42
C SER A 54 8.53 -26.23 9.67
N MET A 55 7.51 -25.85 10.45
CA MET A 55 7.72 -25.11 11.68
C MET A 55 8.50 -25.94 12.70
N LEU A 56 8.19 -27.24 12.82
CA LEU A 56 8.91 -28.14 13.73
C LEU A 56 10.39 -28.24 13.34
N ILE A 57 10.71 -28.47 12.07
CA ILE A 57 12.09 -28.52 11.57
C ILE A 57 12.78 -27.19 11.85
N GLY A 58 12.15 -26.07 11.47
CA GLY A 58 12.69 -24.73 11.71
C GLY A 58 12.93 -24.41 13.19
N VAL A 59 12.16 -24.98 14.12
CA VAL A 59 12.38 -24.86 15.57
C VAL A 59 13.49 -25.79 16.05
N MET A 60 13.50 -27.05 15.60
CA MET A 60 14.44 -28.08 16.06
C MET A 60 15.86 -27.87 15.52
N GLU A 61 15.99 -27.32 14.32
CA GLU A 61 17.29 -27.02 13.67
C GLU A 61 17.72 -25.56 13.85
N SER A 62 16.89 -24.76 14.52
CA SER A 62 17.23 -23.38 14.83
C SER A 62 18.53 -23.32 15.64
N ALA A 63 19.50 -22.54 15.16
CA ALA A 63 20.62 -22.11 15.99
C ALA A 63 20.19 -21.15 17.13
N ARG A 64 18.89 -20.79 17.22
CA ARG A 64 18.33 -19.87 18.21
C ARG A 64 17.72 -20.64 19.38
N VAL A 65 18.07 -20.24 20.59
CA VAL A 65 17.38 -20.66 21.82
C VAL A 65 16.23 -19.69 22.08
N PHE A 66 15.00 -20.20 22.16
CA PHE A 66 13.83 -19.40 22.54
C PHE A 66 13.84 -19.17 24.06
N MET A 67 14.35 -18.03 24.52
CA MET A 67 14.56 -17.74 25.95
C MET A 67 13.45 -16.88 26.59
N ILE A 68 12.74 -16.10 25.79
CA ILE A 68 11.78 -15.09 26.29
C ILE A 68 10.44 -15.22 25.57
N GLU A 69 9.37 -15.08 26.34
CA GLU A 69 8.03 -14.79 25.83
C GLU A 69 7.76 -13.30 26.07
N THR A 70 7.46 -12.57 25.00
CA THR A 70 7.14 -11.14 25.09
C THR A 70 5.63 -10.94 25.17
N TRP A 71 5.18 -10.33 26.25
CA TRP A 71 3.77 -9.95 26.43
C TRP A 71 3.60 -8.46 26.12
N GLU A 72 2.74 -8.16 25.14
CA GLU A 72 2.40 -6.78 24.78
C GLU A 72 1.02 -6.41 25.34
N PHE A 73 0.98 -5.39 26.19
CA PHE A 73 -0.26 -4.91 26.81
C PHE A 73 -0.65 -3.55 26.23
N TYR A 74 -1.92 -3.41 25.90
CA TYR A 74 -2.49 -2.18 25.36
C TYR A 74 -3.49 -1.56 26.34
N PRO A 75 -3.09 -0.57 27.15
CA PRO A 75 -4.00 0.05 28.11
C PRO A 75 -5.02 0.97 27.41
N ALA A 76 -6.30 0.80 27.75
CA ALA A 76 -7.38 1.70 27.34
C ALA A 76 -8.13 2.23 28.56
N ASN A 77 -8.51 3.51 28.55
CA ASN A 77 -9.32 4.10 29.61
C ASN A 77 -10.76 3.56 29.51
N LYS A 78 -11.10 2.56 30.32
CA LYS A 78 -12.43 1.92 30.32
C LYS A 78 -13.59 2.85 30.64
N GLN A 79 -13.34 3.99 31.29
CA GLN A 79 -14.36 5.01 31.57
C GLN A 79 -14.68 5.90 30.37
N ARG A 80 -13.82 5.89 29.34
CA ARG A 80 -13.93 6.79 28.19
C ARG A 80 -13.96 6.08 26.83
N VAL A 81 -13.20 5.00 26.67
CA VAL A 81 -13.11 4.24 25.43
C VAL A 81 -14.00 3.01 25.53
N THR A 82 -14.95 2.89 24.61
CA THR A 82 -15.90 1.78 24.51
C THR A 82 -15.87 1.18 23.10
N LYS A 83 -16.41 -0.04 22.94
CA LYS A 83 -16.52 -0.77 21.66
C LYS A 83 -15.22 -1.01 20.87
N ILE A 84 -14.06 -0.82 21.50
CA ILE A 84 -12.78 -1.20 20.90
C ILE A 84 -12.72 -2.73 20.76
N VAL A 85 -12.69 -3.23 19.52
CA VAL A 85 -12.69 -4.67 19.23
C VAL A 85 -11.24 -5.17 19.13
N PRO A 86 -10.78 -6.06 20.02
CA PRO A 86 -9.47 -6.69 19.86
C PRO A 86 -9.50 -7.85 18.85
N GLU A 87 -8.36 -8.16 18.27
CA GLU A 87 -8.07 -9.36 17.48
C GLU A 87 -7.28 -10.34 18.34
N ALA A 88 -7.50 -11.63 18.12
CA ALA A 88 -6.90 -12.68 18.93
C ALA A 88 -5.36 -12.74 18.86
N SER A 89 -4.78 -12.34 17.72
CA SER A 89 -3.34 -12.41 17.43
C SER A 89 -2.57 -11.17 17.91
N THR A 90 -3.15 -9.98 17.71
CA THR A 90 -2.45 -8.69 17.84
C THR A 90 -3.11 -7.71 18.82
N GLY A 91 -4.11 -8.17 19.58
CA GLY A 91 -4.79 -7.34 20.58
C GLY A 91 -5.51 -6.18 19.91
N ILE A 92 -5.19 -4.93 20.28
CA ILE A 92 -5.77 -3.72 19.66
C ILE A 92 -4.81 -3.02 18.70
N GLY A 93 -3.73 -3.70 18.29
CA GLY A 93 -2.69 -3.15 17.42
C GLY A 93 -3.09 -2.97 15.95
N GLN A 94 -4.20 -3.54 15.49
CA GLN A 94 -4.71 -3.35 14.12
C GLN A 94 -5.62 -2.13 13.96
N ARG A 95 -5.72 -1.63 12.71
CA ARG A 95 -6.56 -0.48 12.35
C ARG A 95 -8.00 -0.63 12.79
N TRP A 96 -8.56 -1.84 12.71
CA TRP A 96 -9.97 -2.10 13.01
C TRP A 96 -10.32 -1.85 14.47
N SER A 97 -9.40 -2.11 15.39
CA SER A 97 -9.60 -1.80 16.81
C SER A 97 -9.72 -0.31 17.03
N ILE A 98 -8.86 0.48 16.40
CA ILE A 98 -8.88 1.93 16.49
C ILE A 98 -10.14 2.49 15.84
N MET A 99 -10.53 2.00 14.67
CA MET A 99 -11.72 2.46 13.93
C MET A 99 -13.05 2.11 14.63
N THR A 100 -13.07 1.06 15.46
CA THR A 100 -14.29 0.65 16.21
C THR A 100 -14.42 1.36 17.56
N ALA A 101 -13.35 1.98 18.05
CA ALA A 101 -13.34 2.67 19.34
C ALA A 101 -14.31 3.86 19.35
N GLN A 102 -15.07 3.98 20.43
CA GLN A 102 -16.02 5.06 20.66
C GLN A 102 -15.63 5.84 21.92
N THR A 103 -15.72 7.17 21.81
CA THR A 103 -15.52 8.12 22.91
C THR A 103 -16.71 9.09 22.97
N PRO A 104 -17.10 9.60 24.16
CA PRO A 104 -18.26 10.49 24.29
C PRO A 104 -18.21 11.75 23.43
N ASP A 105 -17.00 12.27 23.19
CA ASP A 105 -16.75 13.50 22.43
C ASP A 105 -16.21 13.24 21.02
N LYS A 106 -16.20 11.98 20.57
CA LYS A 106 -15.67 11.55 19.26
C LYS A 106 -14.18 11.85 19.04
N HIS A 107 -13.43 12.09 20.12
CA HIS A 107 -11.98 12.29 20.07
C HIS A 107 -11.25 11.14 20.77
N LEU A 108 -10.57 10.30 19.98
CA LEU A 108 -9.71 9.25 20.48
C LEU A 108 -8.26 9.75 20.58
N LYS A 109 -7.73 9.79 21.80
CA LYS A 109 -6.31 10.08 22.05
C LYS A 109 -5.54 8.77 22.13
N ILE A 110 -4.54 8.62 21.26
CA ILE A 110 -3.67 7.43 21.19
C ILE A 110 -2.27 7.85 21.61
N ALA A 111 -1.65 7.06 22.49
CA ALA A 111 -0.25 7.21 22.85
C ALA A 111 0.52 6.01 22.30
N GLN A 112 1.50 6.26 21.44
CA GLN A 112 2.40 5.23 20.93
C GLN A 112 3.75 5.40 21.63
N PHE A 113 4.20 4.36 22.34
CA PHE A 113 5.49 4.37 23.01
C PHE A 113 6.58 3.92 22.03
N ALA A 114 7.69 4.64 22.05
CA ALA A 114 8.86 4.36 21.23
C ALA A 114 10.13 4.61 22.04
N SER A 115 11.21 3.93 21.69
CA SER A 115 12.52 4.29 22.22
C SER A 115 12.93 5.67 21.71
N THR A 116 13.63 6.42 22.56
CA THR A 116 14.16 7.74 22.21
C THR A 116 15.02 7.63 20.94
N GLY A 117 14.69 8.43 19.92
CA GLY A 117 15.40 8.43 18.65
C GLY A 117 14.96 7.36 17.64
N ALA A 118 13.89 6.59 17.90
CA ALA A 118 13.40 5.55 17.00
C ALA A 118 12.06 5.87 16.29
N MET A 119 11.46 7.04 16.56
CA MET A 119 10.18 7.41 15.95
C MET A 119 10.36 8.07 14.59
N PHE A 120 9.51 7.69 13.63
CA PHE A 120 9.39 8.33 12.31
C PHE A 120 10.72 8.36 11.54
N MET A 121 11.37 7.19 11.49
CA MET A 121 12.69 7.03 10.87
C MET A 121 12.64 6.75 9.37
N SER A 122 11.45 6.49 8.83
CA SER A 122 11.24 6.35 7.40
C SER A 122 10.55 7.58 6.80
N ALA A 123 10.83 7.85 5.52
CA ALA A 123 10.09 8.86 4.78
C ALA A 123 8.59 8.50 4.74
N PHE A 124 7.71 9.48 4.94
CA PHE A 124 6.27 9.27 4.88
C PHE A 124 5.79 9.26 3.43
N ASN A 125 6.11 8.18 2.71
CA ASN A 125 5.83 8.00 1.28
C ASN A 125 5.47 6.53 0.99
N PRO A 126 4.29 6.23 0.41
CA PRO A 126 3.86 4.84 0.22
C PRO A 126 4.52 4.08 -0.93
N ILE A 127 5.45 4.67 -1.68
CA ILE A 127 6.13 4.00 -2.80
C ILE A 127 7.36 3.20 -2.31
N GLY A 128 8.25 3.83 -1.54
CA GLY A 128 9.45 3.18 -0.98
C GLY A 128 9.80 3.66 0.43
N GLY A 129 8.92 4.47 1.04
CA GLY A 129 8.97 4.90 2.43
C GLY A 129 8.18 3.97 3.35
N LEU A 130 7.74 4.51 4.49
CA LEU A 130 6.87 3.81 5.46
C LEU A 130 7.41 2.44 5.89
N SER A 131 8.72 2.34 6.13
CA SER A 131 9.36 1.11 6.60
C SER A 131 9.39 1.01 8.14
N ASP A 132 9.17 2.11 8.85
CA ASP A 132 9.09 2.12 10.31
C ASP A 132 7.66 1.86 10.82
N VAL A 133 7.56 1.09 11.92
CA VAL A 133 6.27 0.68 12.49
C VAL A 133 5.42 1.85 12.98
N TYR A 134 5.99 3.02 13.26
CA TYR A 134 5.25 4.18 13.75
C TYR A 134 4.50 4.86 12.61
N SER A 135 5.20 5.13 11.51
CA SER A 135 4.62 5.71 10.30
C SER A 135 3.57 4.79 9.66
N VAL A 136 3.84 3.47 9.61
CA VAL A 136 2.88 2.48 9.06
C VAL A 136 1.56 2.47 9.85
N ARG A 137 1.60 2.60 11.17
CA ARG A 137 0.37 2.61 12.01
C ARG A 137 -0.51 3.81 11.69
N VAL A 138 0.08 4.98 11.47
CA VAL A 138 -0.65 6.18 11.04
C VAL A 138 -1.17 5.99 9.61
N TRP A 139 -0.32 5.57 8.68
CA TRP A 139 -0.68 5.36 7.28
C TRP A 139 -1.88 4.42 7.12
N ASN A 140 -1.89 3.30 7.86
CA ASN A 140 -2.96 2.31 7.80
C ASN A 140 -4.33 2.82 8.25
N LEU A 141 -4.39 3.95 8.97
CA LEU A 141 -5.64 4.60 9.39
C LEU A 141 -6.17 5.61 8.37
N ILE A 142 -5.30 6.19 7.55
CA ILE A 142 -5.63 7.32 6.66
C ILE A 142 -5.69 6.94 5.17
N ARG A 143 -5.59 5.64 4.88
CA ARG A 143 -5.67 5.10 3.52
C ARG A 143 -6.59 3.90 3.44
N ASP A 144 -7.09 3.68 2.24
CA ASP A 144 -7.93 2.53 1.93
C ASP A 144 -7.16 1.41 1.22
N TYR A 145 -7.78 0.23 1.21
CA TYR A 145 -7.21 -1.00 0.69
C TYR A 145 -8.08 -1.57 -0.44
N GLY A 146 -7.48 -2.20 -1.45
CA GLY A 146 -8.26 -3.01 -2.40
C GLY A 146 -8.90 -4.21 -1.70
N ALA A 147 -8.08 -4.97 -0.97
CA ALA A 147 -8.47 -6.10 -0.14
C ALA A 147 -7.85 -5.98 1.26
N THR A 148 -8.46 -6.61 2.26
CA THR A 148 -7.94 -6.68 3.63
C THR A 148 -7.98 -8.11 4.13
N THR A 149 -7.27 -8.41 5.21
CA THR A 149 -7.48 -9.64 5.97
C THR A 149 -8.59 -9.44 6.99
N ASN A 150 -9.51 -10.40 7.11
CA ASN A 150 -10.54 -10.41 8.16
C ASN A 150 -9.99 -10.98 9.48
N PHE A 151 -10.82 -11.02 10.53
CA PHE A 151 -10.42 -11.55 11.84
C PHE A 151 -10.09 -13.06 11.85
N ASP A 152 -10.45 -13.79 10.79
CA ASP A 152 -10.13 -15.22 10.62
C ASP A 152 -8.83 -15.44 9.82
N GLY A 153 -8.13 -14.36 9.44
CA GLY A 153 -6.91 -14.46 8.63
C GLY A 153 -7.16 -14.64 7.12
N ILE A 154 -8.39 -14.45 6.65
CA ILE A 154 -8.79 -14.69 5.25
C ILE A 154 -8.78 -13.37 4.47
N VAL A 155 -8.24 -13.39 3.24
CA VAL A 155 -8.29 -12.23 2.34
C VAL A 155 -9.73 -11.97 1.91
N THR A 156 -10.23 -10.76 2.19
CA THR A 156 -11.62 -10.38 2.00
C THR A 156 -11.75 -9.02 1.29
N PRO A 157 -12.83 -8.80 0.51
CA PRO A 157 -13.08 -7.52 -0.15
C PRO A 157 -13.07 -6.32 0.79
N TYR A 158 -12.46 -5.21 0.33
CA TYR A 158 -12.64 -3.89 0.94
C TYR A 158 -13.14 -2.90 -0.12
N ARG A 159 -12.26 -2.15 -0.80
CA ARG A 159 -12.65 -1.32 -1.95
C ARG A 159 -12.83 -2.13 -3.23
N CYS A 160 -12.16 -3.27 -3.35
CA CYS A 160 -12.27 -4.15 -4.51
C CYS A 160 -13.00 -5.46 -4.17
N LYS A 161 -13.76 -5.95 -5.14
CA LYS A 161 -14.41 -7.27 -5.16
C LYS A 161 -13.85 -8.06 -6.32
N TRP A 162 -13.86 -9.38 -6.22
CA TRP A 162 -13.32 -10.23 -7.26
C TRP A 162 -14.09 -11.52 -7.48
N THR A 163 -13.89 -12.11 -8.66
CA THR A 163 -14.21 -13.50 -8.97
C THR A 163 -12.96 -14.17 -9.54
N LEU A 164 -12.59 -15.32 -8.97
CA LEU A 164 -11.46 -16.13 -9.42
C LEU A 164 -11.98 -17.34 -10.21
N GLU A 165 -11.38 -17.58 -11.37
CA GLU A 165 -11.53 -18.82 -12.13
C GLU A 165 -10.15 -19.48 -12.26
N ARG A 166 -10.08 -20.80 -11.99
CA ARG A 166 -8.89 -21.63 -12.21
C ARG A 166 -9.09 -22.51 -13.42
N GLY A 167 -8.04 -22.74 -14.20
CA GLY A 167 -8.10 -23.58 -15.40
C GLY A 167 -7.08 -23.14 -16.45
N GLU A 168 -7.16 -23.75 -17.62
CA GLU A 168 -6.32 -23.30 -18.75
C GLU A 168 -7.05 -22.18 -19.51
N PHE A 169 -6.48 -20.98 -19.46
CA PHE A 169 -6.97 -19.83 -20.20
C PHE A 169 -5.94 -19.41 -21.26
N THR A 170 -6.41 -18.91 -22.40
CA THR A 170 -5.54 -18.23 -23.37
C THR A 170 -5.64 -16.74 -23.12
N VAL A 171 -4.48 -16.07 -23.04
CA VAL A 171 -4.39 -14.61 -22.87
C VAL A 171 -4.98 -13.92 -24.11
N PRO A 172 -6.02 -13.09 -23.97
CA PRO A 172 -6.64 -12.37 -25.10
C PRO A 172 -5.70 -11.34 -25.75
N ASP A 173 -6.01 -10.98 -27.00
CA ASP A 173 -5.25 -9.95 -27.74
C ASP A 173 -5.43 -8.52 -27.18
N ASP A 174 -6.48 -8.28 -26.39
CA ASP A 174 -6.74 -7.01 -25.70
C ASP A 174 -6.27 -7.00 -24.23
N ALA A 175 -5.65 -8.08 -23.76
CA ALA A 175 -4.99 -8.13 -22.45
C ALA A 175 -3.55 -7.61 -22.58
N VAL A 176 -3.27 -6.48 -21.93
CA VAL A 176 -2.02 -5.73 -22.09
C VAL A 176 -1.16 -5.75 -20.85
N ILE A 177 0.16 -5.65 -20.97
CA ILE A 177 1.08 -5.29 -19.88
C ILE A 177 1.70 -3.91 -20.18
N TYR A 178 2.27 -3.24 -19.19
CA TYR A 178 2.92 -1.96 -19.41
C TYR A 178 4.41 -2.15 -19.69
N ASN A 179 4.89 -1.48 -20.72
CA ASN A 179 6.30 -1.29 -21.03
C ASN A 179 6.58 0.22 -21.02
N GLN A 180 7.68 0.67 -20.41
CA GLN A 180 7.94 2.11 -20.25
C GLN A 180 8.05 2.84 -21.60
N THR A 181 8.69 2.21 -22.59
CA THR A 181 8.95 2.81 -23.90
C THR A 181 7.75 2.71 -24.83
N GLN A 182 7.04 1.58 -24.81
CA GLN A 182 5.95 1.27 -25.76
C GLN A 182 4.55 1.53 -25.19
N GLY A 183 4.43 1.79 -23.88
CA GLY A 183 3.16 1.88 -23.18
C GLY A 183 2.50 0.51 -23.01
N TRP A 184 1.18 0.48 -23.12
CA TRP A 184 0.39 -0.76 -23.00
C TRP A 184 0.54 -1.64 -24.25
N ILE A 185 1.10 -2.84 -24.09
CA ILE A 185 1.35 -3.79 -25.18
C ILE A 185 0.78 -5.17 -24.86
N ALA A 186 0.24 -5.85 -25.87
CA ALA A 186 -0.25 -7.22 -25.75
C ALA A 186 0.89 -8.25 -25.92
N ALA A 187 1.96 -8.13 -25.12
CA ALA A 187 3.19 -8.91 -25.29
C ALA A 187 3.00 -10.42 -25.08
N ASN A 188 1.98 -10.82 -24.31
CA ASN A 188 1.72 -12.21 -23.95
C ASN A 188 0.43 -12.76 -24.59
N ALA A 189 -0.13 -12.09 -25.60
CA ALA A 189 -1.29 -12.58 -26.31
C ALA A 189 -1.06 -14.02 -26.83
N GLY A 190 -2.06 -14.89 -26.65
CA GLY A 190 -1.97 -16.31 -27.02
C GLY A 190 -1.21 -17.20 -26.03
N GLN A 191 -0.55 -16.66 -25.00
CA GLN A 191 0.06 -17.47 -23.94
C GLN A 191 -0.99 -18.15 -23.06
N LYS A 192 -0.57 -19.19 -22.32
CA LYS A 192 -1.42 -19.90 -21.37
C LYS A 192 -1.35 -19.28 -19.98
N ALA A 193 -2.50 -19.01 -19.38
CA ALA A 193 -2.66 -18.62 -17.98
C ALA A 193 -3.34 -19.77 -17.20
N VAL A 194 -3.05 -19.87 -15.90
CA VAL A 194 -3.65 -20.89 -15.00
C VAL A 194 -4.79 -20.32 -14.15
N VAL A 195 -4.85 -18.99 -14.07
CA VAL A 195 -5.93 -18.26 -13.38
C VAL A 195 -6.40 -17.08 -14.20
N LYS A 196 -7.68 -16.76 -14.00
CA LYS A 196 -8.33 -15.57 -14.50
C LYS A 196 -9.07 -14.91 -13.34
N VAL A 197 -8.73 -13.65 -13.04
CA VAL A 197 -9.30 -12.91 -11.91
C VAL A 197 -9.95 -11.64 -12.41
N LYS A 198 -11.28 -11.55 -12.29
CA LYS A 198 -12.00 -10.30 -12.54
C LYS A 198 -12.07 -9.51 -11.23
N VAL A 199 -11.54 -8.30 -11.23
CA VAL A 199 -11.55 -7.37 -10.10
C VAL A 199 -12.33 -6.12 -10.47
N THR A 200 -13.21 -5.69 -9.57
CA THR A 200 -13.99 -4.45 -9.67
C THR A 200 -13.76 -3.65 -8.40
N CYS A 201 -13.40 -2.37 -8.52
CA CYS A 201 -13.04 -1.51 -7.41
C CYS A 201 -13.93 -0.26 -7.33
N ASP A 202 -14.22 0.15 -6.10
CA ASP A 202 -14.72 1.48 -5.76
C ASP A 202 -13.53 2.37 -5.41
N PHE A 203 -13.28 3.40 -6.23
CA PHE A 203 -12.16 4.32 -6.03
C PHE A 203 -12.44 5.44 -5.02
N GLY A 204 -13.71 5.60 -4.61
CA GLY A 204 -14.11 6.63 -3.64
C GLY A 204 -13.77 8.06 -4.09
N GLU A 205 -13.48 8.89 -3.09
CA GLU A 205 -13.09 10.29 -3.26
C GLU A 205 -11.78 10.50 -2.51
N TRP A 206 -10.79 11.07 -3.20
CA TRP A 206 -9.51 11.42 -2.60
C TRP A 206 -9.68 12.57 -1.60
N HIS A 207 -8.70 12.78 -0.72
CA HIS A 207 -8.78 13.85 0.31
C HIS A 207 -8.91 15.27 -0.28
N ASN A 208 -8.69 15.43 -1.58
CA ASN A 208 -8.91 16.68 -2.29
C ASN A 208 -10.30 16.89 -2.87
N GLY A 209 -11.25 15.97 -2.62
CA GLY A 209 -12.58 16.03 -3.17
C GLY A 209 -12.70 15.52 -4.61
N VAL A 210 -11.61 15.06 -5.24
CA VAL A 210 -11.65 14.46 -6.58
C VAL A 210 -12.09 13.02 -6.47
N LYS A 211 -13.10 12.64 -7.26
CA LYS A 211 -13.52 11.24 -7.38
C LYS A 211 -12.44 10.44 -8.09
N GLY A 212 -11.99 9.38 -7.44
CA GLY A 212 -11.09 8.42 -8.07
C GLY A 212 -11.79 7.70 -9.22
N ASN A 213 -11.00 7.22 -10.19
CA ASN A 213 -11.51 6.53 -11.37
C ASN A 213 -10.50 5.52 -11.93
N ILE A 214 -10.84 4.89 -13.06
CA ILE A 214 -10.00 3.87 -13.68
C ILE A 214 -8.62 4.37 -14.11
N ASP A 215 -8.46 5.66 -14.40
CA ASP A 215 -7.17 6.25 -14.78
C ASP A 215 -6.20 6.25 -13.57
N ASP A 216 -6.70 6.36 -12.33
CA ASP A 216 -5.88 6.18 -11.11
C ASP A 216 -5.25 4.78 -11.04
N LEU A 217 -6.04 3.77 -11.36
CA LEU A 217 -5.62 2.37 -11.30
C LEU A 217 -4.67 2.02 -12.45
N LYS A 218 -4.99 2.46 -13.67
CA LYS A 218 -4.12 2.27 -14.84
C LYS A 218 -2.76 2.92 -14.61
N TYR A 219 -2.74 4.16 -14.14
CA TYR A 219 -1.49 4.85 -13.88
C TYR A 219 -0.70 4.20 -12.74
N TYR A 220 -1.37 3.81 -11.65
CA TYR A 220 -0.71 3.08 -10.57
C TYR A 220 -0.04 1.80 -11.06
N ILE A 221 -0.72 1.00 -11.88
CA ILE A 221 -0.14 -0.24 -12.43
C ILE A 221 1.01 0.09 -13.39
N ALA A 222 0.86 1.08 -14.27
CA ALA A 222 1.97 1.55 -15.12
C ALA A 222 3.18 1.98 -14.28
N PHE A 223 2.95 2.74 -13.20
CA PHE A 223 3.99 3.16 -12.26
C PHE A 223 4.71 1.95 -11.65
N LEU A 224 3.99 0.91 -11.22
CA LEU A 224 4.62 -0.31 -10.71
C LEU A 224 5.53 -0.98 -11.75
N TYR A 225 5.08 -1.11 -13.00
CA TYR A 225 5.93 -1.64 -14.07
C TYR A 225 7.15 -0.75 -14.32
N THR A 226 6.95 0.56 -14.40
CA THR A 226 8.03 1.51 -14.62
C THR A 226 9.13 1.34 -13.58
N TRP A 227 8.79 1.42 -12.30
CA TRP A 227 9.81 1.43 -11.26
C TRP A 227 10.36 0.03 -10.89
N ALA A 228 9.75 -1.04 -11.39
CA ALA A 228 10.19 -2.42 -11.13
C ALA A 228 11.26 -2.93 -12.11
N TYR A 229 11.26 -2.44 -13.35
CA TYR A 229 12.14 -2.93 -14.41
C TYR A 229 13.16 -1.85 -14.81
N LYS A 230 14.41 -2.27 -15.00
CA LYS A 230 15.49 -1.39 -15.45
C LYS A 230 15.63 -1.51 -16.97
N ASP A 231 15.23 -0.48 -17.71
CA ASP A 231 15.22 -0.51 -19.19
C ASP A 231 16.59 -0.19 -19.81
N GLY A 232 17.53 0.34 -19.03
CA GLY A 232 18.89 0.64 -19.45
C GLY A 232 19.83 1.02 -18.29
N ALA A 233 21.13 1.16 -18.56
CA ALA A 233 22.11 1.47 -17.52
C ALA A 233 21.82 2.79 -16.79
N ASP A 234 21.34 3.80 -17.53
CA ASP A 234 21.05 5.16 -17.08
C ASP A 234 19.54 5.45 -16.98
N ASP A 235 18.71 4.42 -16.75
CA ASP A 235 17.26 4.56 -16.61
C ASP A 235 16.92 5.43 -15.38
N PRO A 236 16.39 6.66 -15.55
CA PRO A 236 16.09 7.54 -14.43
C PRO A 236 14.78 7.14 -13.71
N TYR A 237 14.00 6.21 -14.27
CA TYR A 237 12.74 5.74 -13.70
C TYR A 237 12.87 4.36 -13.03
N TYR A 238 14.08 4.04 -12.56
CA TYR A 238 14.36 2.81 -11.82
C TYR A 238 14.93 3.12 -10.43
N ASP A 239 14.39 2.45 -9.41
CA ASP A 239 14.93 2.42 -8.05
C ASP A 239 15.10 0.96 -7.63
N GLU A 240 16.33 0.59 -7.27
CA GLU A 240 16.68 -0.80 -6.95
C GLU A 240 15.80 -1.37 -5.82
N SER A 241 15.39 -0.54 -4.85
CA SER A 241 14.53 -1.01 -3.76
C SER A 241 13.13 -1.41 -4.22
N LEU A 242 12.69 -0.89 -5.38
CA LEU A 242 11.37 -1.17 -5.97
C LEU A 242 11.44 -2.33 -6.96
N GLY A 243 12.64 -2.77 -7.34
CA GLY A 243 12.86 -3.88 -8.28
C GLY A 243 12.22 -5.21 -7.84
N GLY A 244 12.03 -5.42 -6.53
CA GLY A 244 11.34 -6.60 -6.00
C GLY A 244 9.91 -6.76 -6.52
N THR A 245 9.24 -5.67 -6.89
CA THR A 245 7.89 -5.68 -7.48
C THR A 245 7.84 -6.47 -8.81
N ALA A 246 8.97 -6.59 -9.52
CA ALA A 246 9.05 -7.38 -10.75
C ALA A 246 8.70 -8.86 -10.55
N GLY A 247 8.94 -9.43 -9.36
CA GLY A 247 8.59 -10.82 -9.05
C GLY A 247 7.08 -11.06 -8.97
N THR A 248 6.31 -10.06 -8.53
CA THR A 248 4.84 -10.12 -8.60
C THR A 248 4.37 -9.91 -10.03
N LEU A 249 4.89 -8.88 -10.71
CA LEU A 249 4.46 -8.50 -12.07
C LEU A 249 4.79 -9.56 -13.12
N SER A 250 5.84 -10.36 -12.93
CA SER A 250 6.19 -11.47 -13.84
C SER A 250 5.13 -12.58 -13.87
N ASN A 251 4.27 -12.65 -12.86
CA ASN A 251 3.15 -13.59 -12.82
C ASN A 251 1.88 -13.05 -13.49
N ILE A 252 1.92 -11.80 -13.98
CA ILE A 252 0.80 -11.15 -14.64
C ILE A 252 1.02 -11.17 -16.15
N LEU A 253 0.23 -12.00 -16.86
CA LEU A 253 0.36 -12.13 -18.31
C LEU A 253 -0.38 -11.02 -19.06
N GLY A 254 -1.47 -10.48 -18.50
CA GLY A 254 -2.15 -9.36 -19.12
C GLY A 254 -3.31 -8.82 -18.30
N TRP A 255 -3.55 -7.52 -18.50
CA TRP A 255 -4.60 -6.72 -17.90
C TRP A 255 -5.63 -6.38 -18.98
N GLN A 256 -6.84 -6.90 -18.84
CA GLN A 256 -7.97 -6.51 -19.70
C GLN A 256 -8.84 -5.52 -18.92
N TRP A 257 -8.74 -4.23 -19.25
CA TRP A 257 -9.39 -3.15 -18.51
C TRP A 257 -10.91 -3.19 -18.61
N THR A 258 -11.59 -2.94 -17.49
CA THR A 258 -13.02 -2.63 -17.45
C THR A 258 -13.23 -1.16 -17.08
N ASN A 259 -14.48 -0.73 -16.96
CA ASN A 259 -14.81 0.66 -16.55
C ASN A 259 -14.40 0.96 -15.10
N ASP A 260 -14.32 -0.07 -14.25
CA ASP A 260 -14.20 0.01 -12.80
C ASP A 260 -13.15 -0.94 -12.23
N GLY A 261 -12.28 -1.50 -13.08
CA GLY A 261 -11.28 -2.48 -12.68
C GLY A 261 -10.64 -3.18 -13.87
N TYR A 262 -10.46 -4.49 -13.78
CA TYR A 262 -9.77 -5.28 -14.79
C TYR A 262 -10.11 -6.77 -14.68
N VAL A 263 -9.77 -7.51 -15.74
CA VAL A 263 -9.58 -8.96 -15.70
C VAL A 263 -8.08 -9.23 -15.87
N ILE A 264 -7.48 -9.93 -14.92
CA ILE A 264 -6.10 -10.40 -15.01
C ILE A 264 -6.07 -11.85 -15.48
N TYR A 265 -5.10 -12.15 -16.33
CA TYR A 265 -4.65 -13.49 -16.66
C TYR A 265 -3.28 -13.71 -16.04
N GLY A 266 -3.12 -14.76 -15.23
CA GLY A 266 -1.90 -14.96 -14.43
C GLY A 266 -1.42 -16.39 -14.32
N THR A 267 -0.20 -16.55 -13.82
CA THR A 267 0.49 -17.84 -13.65
C THR A 267 0.61 -18.29 -12.19
N TYR A 268 0.47 -17.37 -11.23
CA TYR A 268 0.50 -17.69 -9.81
C TYR A 268 -0.85 -18.27 -9.36
N GLU A 269 -0.80 -19.41 -8.68
CA GLU A 269 -1.94 -19.94 -7.94
C GLU A 269 -1.50 -20.55 -6.62
N HIS A 270 -2.17 -20.20 -5.53
CA HIS A 270 -2.00 -20.92 -4.27
C HIS A 270 -2.67 -22.31 -4.42
N PRO A 271 -2.06 -23.41 -3.94
CA PRO A 271 -2.55 -24.76 -4.21
C PRO A 271 -3.98 -25.02 -3.74
N LEU A 272 -4.44 -24.30 -2.71
CA LEU A 272 -5.72 -24.60 -2.05
C LEU A 272 -6.60 -23.38 -1.71
N ALA A 273 -6.02 -22.19 -1.69
CA ALA A 273 -6.67 -21.01 -1.10
C ALA A 273 -6.98 -20.01 -2.21
N ASP A 274 -8.25 -19.93 -2.55
CA ASP A 274 -8.75 -19.04 -3.60
C ASP A 274 -8.67 -17.58 -3.18
N ASP A 275 -8.84 -17.28 -1.90
CA ASP A 275 -8.68 -15.95 -1.34
C ASP A 275 -7.22 -15.48 -1.41
N MET A 276 -6.25 -16.35 -1.10
CA MET A 276 -4.82 -16.05 -1.25
C MET A 276 -4.42 -15.87 -2.71
N THR A 277 -4.96 -16.71 -3.59
CA THR A 277 -4.74 -16.60 -5.03
C THR A 277 -5.30 -15.28 -5.54
N ALA A 278 -6.57 -14.99 -5.27
CA ALA A 278 -7.20 -13.75 -5.70
C ALA A 278 -6.51 -12.51 -5.09
N GLY A 279 -6.14 -12.56 -3.81
CA GLY A 279 -5.44 -11.48 -3.12
C GLY A 279 -4.13 -11.07 -3.77
N PHE A 280 -3.38 -12.03 -4.34
CA PHE A 280 -2.18 -11.76 -5.13
C PHE A 280 -2.45 -10.86 -6.34
N TYR A 281 -3.66 -10.94 -6.91
CA TYR A 281 -4.09 -10.21 -8.10
C TYR A 281 -4.90 -8.95 -7.79
N VAL A 282 -5.03 -8.53 -6.53
CA VAL A 282 -5.74 -7.30 -6.15
C VAL A 282 -4.77 -6.13 -6.02
N PHE A 283 -4.77 -5.28 -7.05
CA PHE A 283 -4.05 -4.01 -7.11
C PHE A 283 -5.01 -2.85 -6.91
N TYR A 284 -4.64 -1.90 -6.05
CA TYR A 284 -5.43 -0.72 -5.74
C TYR A 284 -4.52 0.47 -5.38
N PRO A 285 -4.71 1.66 -5.99
CA PRO A 285 -3.90 2.83 -5.71
C PRO A 285 -4.17 3.37 -4.30
N THR A 286 -3.14 3.91 -3.65
CA THR A 286 -3.28 4.58 -2.33
C THR A 286 -3.09 6.10 -2.42
N LEU A 287 -2.80 6.60 -3.61
CA LEU A 287 -2.68 8.00 -3.97
C LEU A 287 -3.36 8.23 -5.34
N PRO A 288 -3.84 9.44 -5.64
CA PRO A 288 -4.27 9.82 -6.99
C PRO A 288 -3.13 9.72 -8.00
N TRP A 289 -3.44 9.44 -9.27
CA TRP A 289 -2.41 9.25 -10.31
C TRP A 289 -1.50 10.46 -10.48
N GLU A 290 -2.02 11.68 -10.30
CA GLU A 290 -1.22 12.91 -10.42
C GLU A 290 -0.06 12.91 -9.42
N LEU A 291 -0.26 12.35 -8.22
CA LEU A 291 0.81 12.25 -7.22
C LEU A 291 1.86 11.21 -7.61
N TYR A 292 1.44 10.02 -8.08
CA TYR A 292 2.40 9.04 -8.59
C TYR A 292 3.23 9.63 -9.74
N TRP A 293 2.60 10.36 -10.65
CA TRP A 293 3.27 11.02 -11.76
C TRP A 293 4.26 12.08 -11.29
N ALA A 294 3.81 13.02 -10.46
CA ALA A 294 4.64 14.12 -10.00
C ALA A 294 5.81 13.64 -9.14
N MET A 295 5.60 12.64 -8.29
CA MET A 295 6.69 12.05 -7.52
C MET A 295 7.67 11.31 -8.44
N GLY A 296 7.18 10.58 -9.45
CA GLY A 296 8.02 9.93 -10.45
C GLY A 296 8.92 10.91 -11.18
N GLU A 297 8.36 12.04 -11.67
CA GLU A 297 9.17 13.09 -12.31
C GLU A 297 10.13 13.79 -11.36
N LEU A 298 9.72 14.01 -10.10
CA LEU A 298 10.61 14.62 -9.11
C LEU A 298 11.84 13.74 -8.88
N VAL A 299 11.65 12.43 -8.75
CA VAL A 299 12.74 11.46 -8.55
C VAL A 299 13.59 11.33 -9.82
N ALA A 300 12.95 11.14 -10.98
CA ALA A 300 13.66 10.88 -12.23
C ALA A 300 14.35 12.12 -12.83
N LYS A 301 13.73 13.30 -12.69
CA LYS A 301 14.02 14.48 -13.52
C LYS A 301 13.99 15.82 -12.77
N SER A 302 14.24 15.84 -11.46
CA SER A 302 14.21 17.07 -10.63
C SER A 302 14.85 18.30 -11.29
N LYS A 303 16.02 18.12 -11.94
CA LYS A 303 16.75 19.20 -12.62
C LYS A 303 15.97 19.86 -13.75
N GLU A 304 15.12 19.13 -14.47
CA GLU A 304 14.25 19.69 -15.52
C GLU A 304 13.21 20.66 -14.96
N TYR A 305 12.96 20.60 -13.65
CA TYR A 305 12.03 21.47 -12.91
C TYR A 305 12.75 22.59 -12.15
N GLY A 306 14.06 22.78 -12.37
CA GLY A 306 14.85 23.79 -11.67
C GLY A 306 15.08 23.46 -10.19
N ILE A 307 15.12 22.16 -9.87
CA ILE A 307 15.35 21.65 -8.51
C ILE A 307 16.74 21.01 -8.49
N ASP A 308 17.63 21.59 -7.69
CA ASP A 308 19.03 21.14 -7.60
C ASP A 308 19.21 19.89 -6.73
N LYS A 309 18.19 19.52 -5.95
CA LYS A 309 18.19 18.33 -5.11
C LYS A 309 17.98 17.08 -5.95
N THR A 310 18.58 15.98 -5.51
CA THR A 310 18.37 14.64 -6.07
C THR A 310 17.52 13.84 -5.10
N TYR A 311 16.52 13.13 -5.62
CA TYR A 311 15.56 12.36 -4.82
C TYR A 311 15.65 10.87 -5.15
N SER A 312 15.21 10.04 -4.21
CA SER A 312 15.00 8.59 -4.36
C SER A 312 13.73 8.16 -3.63
N PHE A 313 13.12 7.05 -4.05
CA PHE A 313 12.07 6.41 -3.26
C PHE A 313 12.63 5.58 -2.11
N SER A 314 13.93 5.30 -2.11
CA SER A 314 14.63 4.51 -1.09
C SER A 314 15.59 5.33 -0.23
N SER A 315 15.83 4.83 1.00
CA SER A 315 16.96 5.27 1.81
C SER A 315 18.24 4.60 1.30
N GLY A 316 19.26 5.34 0.89
CA GLY A 316 20.55 4.65 0.69
C GLY A 316 21.69 5.37 -0.02
N ALA A 317 21.46 6.49 -0.71
CA ALA A 317 22.53 7.14 -1.44
C ALA A 317 22.97 8.45 -0.76
N GLU A 318 24.26 8.59 -0.52
CA GLU A 318 24.85 9.84 -0.01
C GLU A 318 24.53 10.97 -1.00
N GLY A 319 24.02 12.10 -0.47
CA GLY A 319 23.60 13.23 -1.28
C GLY A 319 22.26 13.06 -2.02
N VAL A 320 21.54 11.96 -1.79
CA VAL A 320 20.20 11.71 -2.35
C VAL A 320 19.17 11.74 -1.24
N LEU A 321 18.13 12.55 -1.41
CA LEU A 321 17.06 12.71 -0.44
C LEU A 321 16.02 11.60 -0.60
N TRP A 322 15.71 10.91 0.49
CA TRP A 322 14.57 10.01 0.52
C TRP A 322 13.29 10.85 0.50
N LEU A 323 12.50 10.72 -0.58
CA LEU A 323 11.33 11.58 -0.79
C LEU A 323 10.29 11.36 0.32
N ASP A 324 10.14 12.38 1.16
CA ASP A 324 9.25 12.40 2.34
C ASP A 324 8.16 13.46 2.21
N LEU A 325 6.89 13.02 2.26
CA LEU A 325 5.72 13.89 2.08
C LEU A 325 5.34 14.69 3.34
N LEU A 326 6.06 14.51 4.46
CA LEU A 326 5.92 15.37 5.64
C LEU A 326 7.02 16.44 5.74
N THR A 327 8.07 16.32 4.92
CA THR A 327 9.15 17.31 4.87
C THR A 327 8.78 18.46 3.95
N LYS A 328 8.61 19.66 4.51
CA LYS A 328 8.15 20.86 3.78
C LYS A 328 8.93 21.10 2.49
N GLU A 329 10.25 21.04 2.54
CA GLU A 329 11.10 21.32 1.39
C GLU A 329 10.88 20.33 0.23
N HIS A 330 10.57 19.08 0.55
CA HIS A 330 10.27 18.06 -0.46
C HIS A 330 8.90 18.33 -1.10
N VAL A 331 7.91 18.69 -0.26
CA VAL A 331 6.57 19.05 -0.75
C VAL A 331 6.59 20.32 -1.59
N ASP A 332 7.41 21.32 -1.24
CA ASP A 332 7.59 22.53 -2.05
C ASP A 332 8.18 22.19 -3.43
N ASP A 333 9.14 21.26 -3.50
CA ASP A 333 9.74 20.82 -4.76
C ASP A 333 8.77 19.97 -5.60
N LEU A 334 8.00 19.09 -4.96
CA LEU A 334 6.90 18.37 -5.61
C LEU A 334 5.83 19.34 -6.16
N ALA A 335 5.53 20.41 -5.42
CA ALA A 335 4.58 21.42 -5.84
C ALA A 335 5.04 22.14 -7.12
N LYS A 336 6.34 22.46 -7.26
CA LYS A 336 6.90 23.03 -8.50
C LYS A 336 6.72 22.10 -9.70
N VAL A 337 6.88 20.79 -9.48
CA VAL A 337 6.64 19.76 -10.50
C VAL A 337 5.16 19.84 -10.93
N ILE A 338 4.23 19.80 -9.97
CA ILE A 338 2.79 19.88 -10.23
C ILE A 338 2.38 21.18 -10.95
N GLU A 339 2.89 22.33 -10.54
CA GLU A 339 2.62 23.63 -11.19
C GLU A 339 3.04 23.62 -12.66
N LYS A 340 4.23 23.11 -12.95
CA LYS A 340 4.77 23.10 -14.32
C LYS A 340 3.94 22.20 -15.26
N ILE A 341 3.39 21.10 -14.74
CA ILE A 341 2.58 20.15 -15.53
C ILE A 341 1.17 20.66 -15.74
N SER A 342 0.56 21.16 -14.68
CA SER A 342 -0.83 21.63 -14.72
C SER A 342 -0.97 22.94 -15.49
N GLY A 343 0.10 23.73 -15.59
CA GLY A 343 0.05 25.10 -16.11
C GLY A 343 -0.71 26.06 -15.20
N ILE A 344 -0.95 25.66 -13.94
CA ILE A 344 -1.65 26.43 -12.91
C ILE A 344 -0.61 26.90 -11.88
N SER A 345 -0.58 28.19 -11.56
CA SER A 345 0.25 28.71 -10.46
C SER A 345 -0.45 28.53 -9.11
N ILE A 346 0.29 28.11 -8.08
CA ILE A 346 -0.21 28.06 -6.69
C ILE A 346 -0.61 29.44 -6.19
N GLU A 347 -0.02 30.53 -6.73
CA GLU A 347 -0.44 31.89 -6.41
C GLU A 347 -1.86 32.21 -6.90
N ASP A 348 -2.29 31.60 -7.99
CA ASP A 348 -3.63 31.81 -8.54
C ASP A 348 -4.70 31.01 -7.77
N LEU A 349 -4.31 29.85 -7.22
CA LEU A 349 -5.17 29.07 -6.31
C LEU A 349 -5.34 29.75 -4.96
N LYS A 350 -4.32 30.47 -4.45
CA LYS A 350 -4.41 31.27 -3.21
C LYS A 350 -5.33 32.49 -3.34
N LYS A 351 -5.60 32.97 -4.55
CA LYS A 351 -6.48 34.12 -4.83
C LYS A 351 -7.96 33.75 -4.95
N THR A 352 -8.28 32.46 -5.05
CA THR A 352 -9.67 31.99 -5.11
C THR A 352 -10.17 31.79 -3.67
N PRO A 353 -11.15 32.57 -3.18
CA PRO A 353 -11.70 32.31 -1.87
C PRO A 353 -12.46 30.98 -1.96
N THR A 354 -11.99 29.96 -1.26
CA THR A 354 -12.80 28.81 -0.93
C THR A 354 -13.98 29.33 -0.10
N GLU A 355 -15.16 29.46 -0.70
CA GLU A 355 -16.41 29.59 0.06
C GLU A 355 -16.63 28.29 0.83
N THR A 356 -16.04 28.20 2.01
CA THR A 356 -16.51 27.27 3.03
C THR A 356 -17.87 27.78 3.48
N GLN A 357 -18.95 27.26 2.90
CA GLN A 357 -20.27 27.39 3.50
C GLN A 357 -20.26 26.64 4.83
N SER A 358 -20.11 27.39 5.92
CA SER A 358 -20.46 26.90 7.26
C SER A 358 -21.92 26.47 7.27
N PRO A 359 -22.29 25.40 7.99
CA PRO A 359 -23.69 25.02 8.12
C PRO A 359 -24.46 26.16 8.82
N THR A 360 -25.54 26.59 8.18
CA THR A 360 -26.50 27.57 8.66
C THR A 360 -26.94 27.30 10.10
N GLU A 361 -26.51 28.16 11.03
CA GLU A 361 -27.14 28.26 12.35
C GLU A 361 -28.51 28.95 12.20
N THR A 362 -29.55 28.28 12.70
CA THR A 362 -30.92 28.83 12.82
C THR A 362 -31.00 29.69 14.09
N PRO A 363 -31.73 30.82 14.11
CA PRO A 363 -31.45 31.89 15.06
C PRO A 363 -32.05 31.74 16.47
N THR A 364 -31.39 32.50 17.34
CA THR A 364 -31.48 32.81 18.77
C THR A 364 -32.86 32.90 19.42
N GLY A 365 -32.92 32.49 20.69
CA GLY A 365 -33.95 32.88 21.67
C GLY A 365 -33.36 33.27 23.04
N THR A 366 -33.26 34.59 23.25
CA THR A 366 -33.43 35.39 24.48
C THR A 366 -32.41 35.33 25.64
N GLU A 367 -31.91 36.54 25.96
CA GLU A 367 -31.05 36.99 27.06
C GLU A 367 -31.62 36.79 28.47
N THR A 368 -30.73 36.66 29.47
CA THR A 368 -30.85 37.36 30.78
C THR A 368 -29.46 37.53 31.42
N GLN A 369 -29.25 38.70 32.03
CA GLN A 369 -28.00 39.28 32.52
C GLN A 369 -27.55 38.79 33.92
N SER A 370 -26.23 38.50 34.08
CA SER A 370 -25.22 38.96 35.11
C SER A 370 -25.52 38.95 36.65
N PRO A 371 -24.54 39.06 37.61
CA PRO A 371 -23.13 39.49 37.46
C PRO A 371 -22.02 38.85 38.40
N THR A 372 -20.74 39.23 38.12
CA THR A 372 -19.60 39.56 39.05
C THR A 372 -18.58 38.51 39.59
N GLN A 373 -17.33 38.67 39.08
CA GLN A 373 -15.94 38.66 39.66
C GLN A 373 -15.38 37.51 40.53
N THR A 374 -14.13 37.09 40.22
CA THR A 374 -12.88 37.33 41.02
C THR A 374 -11.62 36.72 40.33
N GLU A 375 -10.52 37.48 40.28
CA GLU A 375 -9.15 37.13 39.82
C GLU A 375 -8.42 36.18 40.82
N SER A 376 -7.41 35.34 40.52
CA SER A 376 -6.02 35.63 40.12
C SER A 376 -5.18 34.29 40.17
N PRO A 377 -3.85 34.21 39.90
CA PRO A 377 -3.28 33.40 38.81
C PRO A 377 -2.34 32.25 39.25
N THR A 378 -1.96 31.34 38.33
CA THR A 378 -0.60 30.72 38.25
C THR A 378 -0.39 30.02 36.89
N GLN A 379 0.68 30.40 36.19
CA GLN A 379 1.24 29.80 34.97
C GLN A 379 2.27 28.71 35.35
N PRO A 380 2.59 27.72 34.48
CA PRO A 380 3.67 27.95 33.52
C PRO A 380 3.38 27.41 32.10
N THR A 381 3.95 28.12 31.13
CA THR A 381 3.93 27.92 29.69
C THR A 381 4.93 26.86 29.23
N THR A 382 4.48 25.94 28.39
CA THR A 382 5.30 25.28 27.35
C THR A 382 4.38 25.05 26.15
N GLU A 383 4.40 26.00 25.19
CA GLU A 383 3.73 25.87 23.90
C GLU A 383 4.56 24.95 22.99
N GLY A 384 4.08 23.72 22.79
CA GLY A 384 4.45 22.91 21.64
C GLY A 384 3.62 23.38 20.45
N GLY A 385 4.21 24.27 19.63
CA GLY A 385 3.57 24.75 18.40
C GLY A 385 3.55 23.67 17.32
N THR A 386 2.41 22.99 17.15
CA THR A 386 2.07 22.31 15.90
C THR A 386 1.74 23.39 14.85
N SER A 387 2.59 23.49 13.82
CA SER A 387 2.55 24.57 12.84
C SER A 387 1.27 24.53 11.99
N THR A 388 0.47 25.58 12.10
CA THR A 388 -0.67 25.92 11.23
C THR A 388 -0.29 25.92 9.75
N THR A 389 0.99 26.14 9.44
CA THR A 389 1.56 26.17 8.09
C THR A 389 1.46 24.82 7.39
N THR A 390 1.53 23.70 8.11
CA THR A 390 1.46 22.35 7.51
C THR A 390 0.06 22.05 6.97
N TYR A 391 -1.00 22.44 7.71
CA TYR A 391 -2.39 22.26 7.26
C TYR A 391 -2.72 23.11 6.02
N VAL A 392 -2.16 24.33 5.95
CA VAL A 392 -2.34 25.21 4.80
C VAL A 392 -1.68 24.63 3.54
N VAL A 393 -0.50 24.00 3.68
CA VAL A 393 0.22 23.40 2.54
C VAL A 393 -0.46 22.12 2.04
N VAL A 394 -0.92 21.24 2.95
CA VAL A 394 -1.69 20.03 2.56
C VAL A 394 -2.98 20.42 1.85
N GLY A 395 -3.69 21.44 2.33
CA GLY A 395 -4.87 21.99 1.66
C GLY A 395 -4.58 22.56 0.26
N LEU A 396 -3.42 23.18 0.06
CA LEU A 396 -3.01 23.71 -1.25
C LEU A 396 -2.68 22.60 -2.25
N VAL A 397 -1.95 21.56 -1.86
CA VAL A 397 -1.65 20.40 -2.72
C VAL A 397 -2.95 19.72 -3.18
N ILE A 398 -3.91 19.60 -2.26
CA ILE A 398 -5.27 19.11 -2.53
C ILE A 398 -5.93 19.91 -3.66
N ILE A 399 -5.98 21.24 -3.54
CA ILE A 399 -6.63 22.10 -4.55
C ILE A 399 -5.94 22.00 -5.92
N VAL A 400 -4.61 21.88 -5.95
CA VAL A 400 -3.85 21.74 -7.21
C VAL A 400 -4.18 20.43 -7.92
N ILE A 401 -4.22 19.31 -7.19
CA ILE A 401 -4.58 18.01 -7.79
C ILE A 401 -6.02 18.06 -8.31
N ALA A 402 -6.94 18.74 -7.62
CA ALA A 402 -8.30 18.95 -8.12
C ALA A 402 -8.37 19.79 -9.40
N GLY A 403 -7.56 20.84 -9.51
CA GLY A 403 -7.43 21.64 -10.72
C GLY A 403 -6.83 20.88 -11.91
N ALA A 404 -5.79 20.07 -11.65
CA ALA A 404 -5.17 19.21 -12.66
C ALA A 404 -6.16 18.13 -13.15
N ALA A 405 -6.84 17.43 -12.24
CA ALA A 405 -7.87 16.45 -12.56
C ALA A 405 -9.00 17.06 -13.42
N TRP A 406 -9.47 18.27 -13.10
CA TRP A 406 -10.46 18.98 -13.90
C TRP A 406 -9.95 19.34 -15.30
N TYR A 407 -8.70 19.80 -15.42
CA TYR A 407 -8.10 20.14 -16.71
C TYR A 407 -7.96 18.90 -17.62
N PHE A 408 -7.50 17.76 -17.07
CA PHE A 408 -7.29 16.54 -17.84
C PHE A 408 -8.60 15.82 -18.20
N THR A 409 -9.65 15.94 -17.38
CA THR A 409 -10.97 15.35 -17.69
C THR A 409 -11.74 16.11 -18.78
N LYS A 410 -11.48 17.41 -18.98
CA LYS A 410 -12.17 18.24 -19.97
C LYS A 410 -11.54 18.22 -21.37
N LYS A 411 -10.35 17.63 -21.51
CA LYS A 411 -9.60 17.52 -22.77
C LYS A 411 -9.84 16.21 -23.54
N LYS A 412 -10.74 15.35 -23.06
CA LYS A 412 -11.25 14.19 -23.82
C LYS A 412 -12.41 14.60 -24.71
#